data_AF-A0AA41XNN2-F1
#
_entry.id   AF-A0AA41XNN2-F1
#
_cell.length_a   1.000
_cell.length_b   1.000
_cell.length_c   1.000
_cell.angle_alpha   90.00
_cell.angle_beta   90.00
_cell.angle_gamma   90.00
#
_symmetry.space_group_name_H-M   'P 1'
#
loop_
_entity.id
_entity.type
_entity.pdbx_description
1 polymer ?
#
loop_
_entity_poly.entity_id
_entity_poly.type
_entity_poly.pdbx_seq_one_letter_code
_entity_poly.pdbx_strand_id
1 'polypeptide(L)'
;MTSPHFAWLPPEINSALIFAGPGAAPLLAAAEAWDGLAEDLASSASSFFSVTSDLANGSWQGASAAAMMSVATQYVSWLSAAAAQAEAAAGQAAAIAAAFETAVAATVQPAVVAANRALVQALASTNWFGFNVPAIMDTEAAYEQMWAADVAAMFGYHADASSAAAQLAPWQQVLQKLGITFKDGQLNLSFPGTSGGNSNLGYGNSGGQNLGSGNSGSNNIGWGNLGSGNIGFGNTGNNDFGIGLTGNNQFGFGGFNSGTGNIGLFNSGNNNIGFFNSGNGNFGIGNSGNYNTGFLNSGSINTGFFNNGAGNTGFFQDNALTGPGSAESMVNSSHYVTGGVGAANLSSSLLNSVNASTGALTPAAASSGLLNPGAAAFSGPPDASAVAAGGGSGHAGSGVSAAGGPTPTPPALRTTTAAPSGFFTAGGAAAGDPGFRGAAASTREPAIPNSGFFNKPDRAPDAPEPGIRLPDMPE
;
A
#
# COMPACT_ATOMS: atom_id res chain seq x y z
N MET A 1 -15.16 0.23 48.52
CA MET A 1 -14.20 1.32 48.23
C MET A 1 -13.66 1.76 49.57
N THR A 2 -12.39 1.51 49.85
CA THR A 2 -11.73 2.03 51.05
C THR A 2 -11.79 3.56 50.99
N SER A 3 -12.21 4.21 52.07
CA SER A 3 -12.23 5.68 52.14
C SER A 3 -10.88 6.23 51.68
N PRO A 4 -10.86 7.28 50.84
CA PRO A 4 -9.60 7.80 50.33
C PRO A 4 -8.69 8.22 51.49
N HIS A 5 -7.41 7.85 51.39
CA HIS A 5 -6.45 7.97 52.49
C HIS A 5 -6.37 9.38 53.10
N PHE A 6 -6.55 10.42 52.28
CA PHE A 6 -6.54 11.83 52.71
C PHE A 6 -7.66 12.22 53.67
N ALA A 7 -8.77 11.48 53.70
CA ALA A 7 -9.92 11.80 54.56
C ALA A 7 -9.63 11.63 56.06
N TRP A 8 -8.57 10.89 56.40
CA TRP A 8 -8.17 10.62 57.79
C TRP A 8 -6.88 11.35 58.18
N LEU A 9 -6.29 12.12 57.25
CA LEU A 9 -5.08 12.89 57.51
C LEU A 9 -5.44 14.26 58.09
N PRO A 10 -4.68 14.76 59.07
CA PRO A 10 -4.85 16.11 59.59
C PRO A 10 -4.49 17.16 58.53
N PRO A 11 -4.99 18.40 58.66
CA PRO A 11 -4.76 19.49 57.71
C PRO A 11 -3.26 19.77 57.51
N GLU A 12 -2.40 19.63 58.53
CA GLU A 12 -0.95 19.80 58.37
C GLU A 12 -0.37 18.89 57.28
N ILE A 13 -0.87 17.65 57.17
CA ILE A 13 -0.36 16.67 56.20
C ILE A 13 -1.00 16.91 54.84
N ASN A 14 -2.33 17.08 54.77
CA ASN A 14 -3.01 17.31 53.49
C ASN A 14 -2.52 18.59 52.81
N SER A 15 -2.45 19.70 53.55
CA SER A 15 -1.86 20.95 53.08
C SER A 15 -0.41 20.75 52.64
N ALA A 16 0.45 20.17 53.47
CA ALA A 16 1.87 20.00 53.12
C ALA A 16 2.08 19.14 51.87
N LEU A 17 1.26 18.10 51.66
CA LEU A 17 1.37 17.22 50.50
C LEU A 17 1.02 17.91 49.18
N ILE A 18 -0.05 18.73 49.14
CA ILE A 18 -0.44 19.37 47.88
C ILE A 18 0.42 20.58 47.51
N PHE A 19 0.95 21.29 48.50
CA PHE A 19 1.90 22.40 48.26
C PHE A 19 3.34 21.91 48.02
N ALA A 20 3.63 20.64 48.25
CA ALA A 20 4.93 20.05 47.93
C ALA A 20 5.03 19.67 46.45
N GLY A 21 6.25 19.75 45.91
CA GLY A 21 6.56 19.30 44.56
C GLY A 21 6.58 20.42 43.51
N PRO A 22 6.72 20.05 42.22
CA PRO A 22 6.97 21.00 41.13
C PRO A 22 5.71 21.71 40.58
N GLY A 23 4.52 21.46 41.16
CA GLY A 23 3.24 22.00 40.68
C GLY A 23 2.77 21.39 39.36
N ALA A 24 1.81 22.05 38.68
CA ALA A 24 1.21 21.55 37.44
C ALA A 24 2.07 21.76 36.17
N ALA A 25 3.14 22.56 36.25
CA ALA A 25 3.91 22.96 35.07
C ALA A 25 4.45 21.78 34.22
N PRO A 26 5.00 20.69 34.80
CA PRO A 26 5.44 19.55 33.99
C PRO A 26 4.30 18.86 33.23
N LEU A 27 3.09 18.83 33.82
CA LEU A 27 1.92 18.22 33.19
C LEU A 27 1.36 19.11 32.08
N LEU A 28 1.39 20.43 32.25
CA LEU A 28 1.05 21.38 31.19
C LEU A 28 2.02 21.31 30.02
N ALA A 29 3.33 21.22 30.28
CA ALA A 29 4.33 21.03 29.24
C ALA A 29 4.12 19.70 28.48
N ALA A 30 3.70 18.64 29.18
CA ALA A 30 3.34 17.39 28.53
C ALA A 30 2.07 17.52 27.66
N ALA A 31 1.08 18.29 28.12
CA ALA A 31 -0.12 18.58 27.33
C ALA A 31 0.22 19.33 26.03
N GLU A 32 1.07 20.36 26.11
CA GLU A 32 1.58 21.09 24.94
C GLU A 32 2.36 20.20 23.97
N ALA A 33 3.18 19.27 24.48
CA ALA A 33 3.89 18.32 23.63
C ALA A 33 2.96 17.35 22.89
N TRP A 34 1.89 16.89 23.55
CA TRP A 34 0.87 16.05 22.91
C TRP A 34 0.06 16.82 21.86
N ASP A 35 -0.22 18.09 22.12
CA ASP A 35 -0.93 18.97 21.18
C ASP A 35 -0.08 19.26 19.93
N GLY A 36 1.21 19.58 20.11
CA GLY A 36 2.15 19.74 19.01
C GLY A 36 2.28 18.48 18.15
N LEU A 37 2.29 17.30 18.77
CA LEU A 37 2.28 16.03 18.04
C LEU A 37 0.97 15.85 17.24
N ALA A 38 -0.17 16.23 17.79
CA ALA A 38 -1.45 16.16 17.09
C ALA A 38 -1.45 17.05 15.84
N GLU A 39 -0.91 18.27 15.95
CA GLU A 39 -0.77 19.21 14.83
C GLU A 39 0.20 18.69 13.75
N ASP A 40 1.35 18.15 14.14
CA ASP A 40 2.32 17.54 13.22
C ASP A 40 1.70 16.37 12.45
N LEU A 41 0.91 15.52 13.12
CA LEU A 41 0.23 14.40 12.48
C LEU A 41 -0.88 14.85 11.52
N ALA A 42 -1.68 15.85 11.91
CA ALA A 42 -2.74 16.39 11.07
C ALA A 42 -2.21 17.13 9.83
N SER A 43 -1.12 17.89 9.98
CA SER A 43 -0.44 18.57 8.87
C SER A 43 0.23 17.57 7.93
N SER A 44 0.84 16.50 8.48
CA SER A 44 1.37 15.39 7.69
C SER A 44 0.28 14.65 6.90
N ALA A 45 -0.88 14.41 7.51
CA ALA A 45 -2.02 13.81 6.83
C ALA A 45 -2.52 14.67 5.66
N SER A 46 -2.64 15.98 5.89
CA SER A 46 -3.12 16.95 4.89
C SER A 46 -2.14 17.09 3.72
N SER A 47 -0.85 17.22 4.02
CA SER A 47 0.20 17.32 2.98
C SER A 47 0.28 16.03 2.15
N PHE A 48 0.23 14.86 2.78
CA PHE A 48 0.22 13.58 2.08
C PHE A 48 -1.03 13.44 1.19
N PHE A 49 -2.21 13.79 1.69
CA PHE A 49 -3.44 13.74 0.89
C PHE A 49 -3.36 14.67 -0.32
N SER A 50 -2.84 15.90 -0.15
CA SER A 50 -2.66 16.84 -1.26
C SER A 50 -1.78 16.22 -2.35
N VAL A 51 -0.57 15.78 -1.99
CA VAL A 51 0.40 15.21 -2.94
C VAL A 51 -0.17 13.99 -3.67
N THR A 52 -0.85 13.10 -2.93
CA THR A 52 -1.43 11.89 -3.52
C THR A 52 -2.62 12.21 -4.43
N SER A 53 -3.45 13.18 -4.07
CA SER A 53 -4.57 13.64 -4.91
C SER A 53 -4.09 14.32 -6.18
N ASP A 54 -3.04 15.16 -6.11
CA ASP A 54 -2.46 15.83 -7.28
C ASP A 54 -1.86 14.80 -8.24
N LEU A 55 -1.18 13.78 -7.71
CA LEU A 55 -0.60 12.71 -8.51
C LEU A 55 -1.68 11.86 -9.22
N ALA A 56 -2.76 11.52 -8.51
CA ALA A 56 -3.86 10.70 -9.04
C ALA A 56 -4.76 11.44 -10.04
N ASN A 57 -4.87 12.77 -9.89
CA ASN A 57 -5.60 13.62 -10.84
C ASN A 57 -4.71 14.10 -12.00
N GLY A 58 -3.40 13.87 -11.94
CA GLY A 58 -2.43 14.23 -12.96
C GLY A 58 -2.38 13.24 -14.14
N SER A 59 -1.16 12.99 -14.63
CA SER A 59 -0.91 12.12 -15.78
C SER A 59 -0.96 10.62 -15.44
N TRP A 60 -0.94 10.24 -14.16
CA TRP A 60 -1.00 8.85 -13.72
C TRP A 60 -2.44 8.47 -13.39
N GLN A 61 -3.17 8.00 -14.41
CA GLN A 61 -4.57 7.59 -14.28
C GLN A 61 -4.74 6.10 -14.66
N GLY A 62 -5.78 5.45 -14.15
CA GLY A 62 -6.11 4.06 -14.42
C GLY A 62 -6.25 3.21 -13.16
N ALA A 63 -6.38 1.88 -13.33
CA ALA A 63 -6.65 0.96 -12.22
C ALA A 63 -5.56 0.98 -11.12
N SER A 64 -4.29 1.18 -11.49
CA SER A 64 -3.18 1.27 -10.55
C SER A 64 -3.20 2.57 -9.72
N ALA A 65 -3.50 3.71 -10.35
CA ALA A 65 -3.66 4.99 -9.67
C ALA A 65 -4.88 4.98 -8.72
N ALA A 66 -5.99 4.39 -9.15
CA ALA A 66 -7.19 4.21 -8.31
C ALA A 66 -6.90 3.30 -7.10
N ALA A 67 -6.15 2.21 -7.30
CA ALA A 67 -5.74 1.32 -6.21
C ALA A 67 -4.82 2.04 -5.20
N MET A 68 -3.89 2.88 -5.68
CA MET A 68 -3.04 3.69 -4.82
C MET A 68 -3.84 4.73 -4.03
N MET A 69 -4.78 5.45 -4.65
CA MET A 69 -5.62 6.42 -3.93
C MET A 69 -6.49 5.81 -2.85
N SER A 70 -6.98 4.59 -3.07
CA SER A 70 -7.69 3.84 -2.05
C SER A 70 -6.83 3.65 -0.79
N VAL A 71 -5.56 3.27 -0.96
CA VAL A 71 -4.59 3.08 0.13
C VAL A 71 -4.16 4.41 0.75
N ALA A 72 -3.96 5.45 -0.07
CA ALA A 72 -3.56 6.77 0.40
C ALA A 72 -4.63 7.39 1.32
N THR A 73 -5.90 7.36 0.90
CA THR A 73 -7.05 7.83 1.70
C THR A 73 -7.12 7.10 3.05
N GLN A 74 -6.83 5.81 3.01
CA GLN A 74 -6.79 4.93 4.15
C GLN A 74 -5.66 5.28 5.13
N TYR A 75 -4.45 5.53 4.65
CA TYR A 75 -3.34 6.00 5.49
C TYR A 75 -3.59 7.38 6.11
N VAL A 76 -4.20 8.30 5.35
CA VAL A 76 -4.60 9.63 5.85
C VAL A 76 -5.62 9.48 6.99
N SER A 77 -6.59 8.58 6.85
CA SER A 77 -7.55 8.27 7.93
C SER A 77 -6.85 7.77 9.20
N TRP A 78 -5.82 6.94 9.06
CA TRP A 78 -5.01 6.46 10.19
C TRP A 78 -4.25 7.60 10.87
N LEU A 79 -3.59 8.47 10.12
CA LEU A 79 -2.89 9.64 10.66
C LEU A 79 -3.85 10.59 11.39
N SER A 80 -5.03 10.84 10.81
CA SER A 80 -6.06 11.68 11.43
C SER A 80 -6.61 11.08 12.73
N ALA A 81 -6.76 9.75 12.79
CA ALA A 81 -7.17 9.06 14.02
C ALA A 81 -6.09 9.14 15.11
N ALA A 82 -4.81 9.03 14.73
CA ALA A 82 -3.68 9.21 15.65
C ALA A 82 -3.61 10.64 16.18
N ALA A 83 -3.80 11.64 15.31
CA ALA A 83 -3.86 13.05 15.70
C ALA A 83 -4.97 13.31 16.72
N ALA A 84 -6.19 12.82 16.45
CA ALA A 84 -7.32 12.98 17.38
C ALA A 84 -7.08 12.31 18.75
N GLN A 85 -6.34 11.20 18.78
CA GLN A 85 -5.98 10.53 20.04
C GLN A 85 -4.92 11.33 20.83
N ALA A 86 -3.95 11.94 20.15
CA ALA A 86 -2.96 12.82 20.77
C ALA A 86 -3.63 14.08 21.34
N GLU A 87 -4.53 14.71 20.59
CA GLU A 87 -5.33 15.86 21.04
C GLU A 87 -6.18 15.53 22.28
N ALA A 88 -6.84 14.35 22.29
CA ALA A 88 -7.57 13.89 23.46
C ALA A 88 -6.67 13.71 24.68
N ALA A 89 -5.45 13.18 24.51
CA ALA A 89 -4.49 13.02 25.60
C ALA A 89 -4.02 14.37 26.15
N ALA A 90 -3.73 15.35 25.27
CA ALA A 90 -3.40 16.72 25.66
C ALA A 90 -4.54 17.35 26.51
N GLY A 91 -5.78 17.24 26.04
CA GLY A 91 -6.95 17.77 26.73
C GLY A 91 -7.15 17.17 28.13
N GLN A 92 -6.98 15.86 28.29
CA GLN A 92 -7.08 15.23 29.61
C GLN A 92 -5.93 15.63 30.54
N ALA A 93 -4.70 15.75 30.03
CA ALA A 93 -3.56 16.21 30.83
C ALA A 93 -3.78 17.66 31.34
N ALA A 94 -4.27 18.56 30.48
CA ALA A 94 -4.62 19.93 30.86
C ALA A 94 -5.77 19.97 31.89
N ALA A 95 -6.78 19.10 31.75
CA ALA A 95 -7.87 19.01 32.72
C ALA A 95 -7.39 18.56 34.11
N ILE A 96 -6.48 17.57 34.17
CA ILE A 96 -5.89 17.12 35.44
C ILE A 96 -5.02 18.22 36.07
N ALA A 97 -4.25 18.95 35.26
CA ALA A 97 -3.49 20.12 35.72
C ALA A 97 -4.41 21.20 36.32
N ALA A 98 -5.53 21.51 35.66
CA ALA A 98 -6.50 22.47 36.16
C ALA A 98 -7.18 21.99 37.46
N ALA A 99 -7.47 20.70 37.58
CA ALA A 99 -8.00 20.11 38.81
C ALA A 99 -7.02 20.25 39.98
N PHE A 100 -5.72 20.05 39.72
CA PHE A 100 -4.67 20.27 40.72
C PHE A 100 -4.61 21.73 41.16
N GLU A 101 -4.58 22.70 40.24
CA GLU A 101 -4.54 24.13 40.59
C GLU A 101 -5.79 24.58 41.36
N THR A 102 -6.96 24.05 41.00
CA THR A 102 -8.21 24.29 41.73
C THR A 102 -8.12 23.76 43.16
N ALA A 103 -7.54 22.58 43.33
CA ALA A 103 -7.36 21.96 44.64
C ALA A 103 -6.32 22.69 45.49
N VAL A 104 -5.19 23.12 44.91
CA VAL A 104 -4.19 23.97 45.57
C VAL A 104 -4.84 25.27 46.06
N ALA A 105 -5.65 25.92 45.23
CA ALA A 105 -6.34 27.16 45.58
C ALA A 105 -7.39 26.98 46.70
N ALA A 106 -8.04 25.82 46.76
CA ALA A 106 -9.04 25.50 47.77
C ALA A 106 -8.45 24.95 49.09
N THR A 107 -7.21 24.46 49.07
CA THR A 107 -6.54 23.89 50.25
C THR A 107 -5.99 24.99 51.15
N VAL A 108 -6.07 24.79 52.46
CA VAL A 108 -5.56 25.75 53.44
C VAL A 108 -4.03 25.82 53.35
N GLN A 109 -3.46 27.02 53.50
CA GLN A 109 -2.01 27.17 53.47
C GLN A 109 -1.39 26.61 54.76
N PRO A 110 -0.25 25.89 54.70
CA PRO A 110 0.41 25.31 55.88
C PRO A 110 0.73 26.35 56.98
N ALA A 111 1.02 27.59 56.61
CA ALA A 111 1.29 28.67 57.55
C ALA A 111 0.06 29.05 58.40
N VAL A 112 -1.15 28.95 57.83
CA VAL A 112 -2.40 29.23 58.54
C VAL A 112 -2.69 28.13 59.57
N VAL A 113 -2.46 26.87 59.20
CA VAL A 113 -2.58 25.73 60.11
C VAL A 113 -1.57 25.85 61.26
N ALA A 114 -0.31 26.17 60.95
CA ALA A 114 0.73 26.38 61.95
C ALA A 114 0.41 27.55 62.91
N ALA A 115 -0.12 28.66 62.39
CA ALA A 115 -0.53 29.81 63.20
C ALA A 115 -1.67 29.45 64.16
N ASN A 116 -2.65 28.66 63.72
CA ASN A 116 -3.72 28.15 64.58
C ASN A 116 -3.15 27.31 65.75
N ARG A 117 -2.25 26.36 65.45
CA ARG A 117 -1.61 25.53 66.49
C ARG A 117 -0.78 26.34 67.47
N ALA A 118 -0.05 27.35 66.99
CA ALA A 118 0.71 28.27 67.84
C ALA A 118 -0.20 29.10 68.75
N LEU A 119 -1.36 29.53 68.26
CA LEU A 119 -2.34 30.29 69.03
C LEU A 119 -2.94 29.45 70.17
N VAL A 120 -3.29 28.18 69.92
CA VAL A 120 -3.75 27.27 70.99
C VAL A 120 -2.70 27.15 72.09
N GLN A 121 -1.42 26.98 71.74
CA GLN A 121 -0.33 26.89 72.72
C GLN A 121 -0.18 28.19 73.52
N ALA A 122 -0.25 29.35 72.86
CA ALA A 122 -0.17 30.65 73.53
C ALA A 122 -1.33 30.88 74.51
N LEU A 123 -2.57 30.59 74.08
CA LEU A 123 -3.76 30.70 74.92
C LEU A 123 -3.72 29.73 76.10
N ALA A 124 -3.26 28.50 75.89
CA ALA A 124 -3.11 27.50 76.94
C ALA A 124 -2.03 27.89 77.96
N SER A 125 -0.90 28.46 77.51
CA SER A 125 0.19 28.90 78.39
C SER A 125 -0.21 30.02 79.36
N THR A 126 -1.26 30.78 79.03
CA THR A 126 -1.81 31.87 79.83
C THR A 126 -3.13 31.52 80.54
N ASN A 127 -3.61 30.27 80.40
CA ASN A 127 -4.92 29.84 80.90
C ASN A 127 -4.93 29.39 82.38
N TRP A 128 -4.21 30.07 83.27
CA TRP A 128 -4.08 29.66 84.67
C TRP A 128 -5.42 29.61 85.43
N PHE A 129 -6.35 30.48 85.07
CA PHE A 129 -7.67 30.61 85.70
C PHE A 129 -8.83 30.06 84.86
N GLY A 130 -8.56 29.47 83.69
CA GLY A 130 -9.62 28.95 82.80
C GLY A 130 -10.35 29.99 81.95
N PHE A 131 -10.00 31.29 82.03
CA PHE A 131 -10.70 32.34 81.27
C PHE A 131 -10.51 32.24 79.75
N ASN A 132 -9.43 31.61 79.27
CA ASN A 132 -9.17 31.47 77.84
C ASN A 132 -9.91 30.28 77.21
N VAL A 133 -10.66 29.48 77.97
CA VAL A 133 -11.34 28.27 77.46
C VAL A 133 -12.24 28.56 76.25
N PRO A 134 -13.10 29.61 76.22
CA PRO A 134 -13.89 29.93 75.03
C PRO A 134 -13.03 30.21 73.78
N ALA A 135 -11.96 30.98 73.92
CA ALA A 135 -11.06 31.29 72.81
C ALA A 135 -10.27 30.06 72.30
N ILE A 136 -9.93 29.13 73.20
CA ILE A 136 -9.31 27.86 72.83
C ILE A 136 -10.31 27.02 72.02
N MET A 137 -11.56 26.91 72.46
CA MET A 137 -12.60 26.17 71.73
C MET A 137 -12.88 26.79 70.35
N ASP A 138 -12.94 28.11 70.22
CA ASP A 138 -13.11 28.78 68.93
C ASP A 138 -11.92 28.51 67.99
N THR A 139 -10.70 28.49 68.52
CA THR A 139 -9.49 28.19 67.75
C THR A 139 -9.43 26.71 67.32
N GLU A 140 -9.83 25.79 68.19
CA GLU A 140 -9.97 24.36 67.87
C GLU A 140 -11.09 24.12 66.84
N ALA A 141 -12.21 24.83 66.93
CA ALA A 141 -13.28 24.76 65.93
C ALA A 141 -12.81 25.26 64.55
N ALA A 142 -12.01 26.33 64.51
CA ALA A 142 -11.39 26.80 63.27
C ALA A 142 -10.42 25.76 62.67
N TYR A 143 -9.71 24.99 63.51
CA TYR A 143 -8.86 23.89 63.05
C TYR A 143 -9.68 22.77 62.39
N GLU A 144 -10.80 22.36 62.99
CA GLU A 144 -11.71 21.38 62.40
C GLU A 144 -12.29 21.87 61.06
N GLN A 145 -12.55 23.18 60.92
CA GLN A 145 -12.96 23.76 59.64
C GLN A 145 -11.85 23.70 58.57
N MET A 146 -10.59 23.97 58.95
CA MET A 146 -9.46 23.81 58.04
C MET A 146 -9.30 22.35 57.59
N TRP A 147 -9.47 21.40 58.51
CA TRP A 147 -9.47 19.98 58.17
C TRP A 147 -10.57 19.62 57.17
N ALA A 148 -11.80 20.08 57.41
CA ALA A 148 -12.92 19.85 56.50
C ALA A 148 -12.69 20.49 55.11
N ALA A 149 -12.11 21.69 55.05
CA ALA A 149 -11.79 22.38 53.80
C ALA A 149 -10.75 21.60 52.97
N ASP A 150 -9.65 21.17 53.60
CA ASP A 150 -8.60 20.37 52.95
C ASP A 150 -9.16 19.05 52.42
N VAL A 151 -9.98 18.36 53.22
CA VAL A 151 -10.63 17.11 52.81
C VAL A 151 -11.56 17.34 51.62
N ALA A 152 -12.37 18.41 51.63
CA ALA A 152 -13.25 18.76 50.53
C ALA A 152 -12.47 19.09 49.24
N ALA A 153 -11.37 19.85 49.34
CA ALA A 153 -10.49 20.14 48.22
C ALA A 153 -9.91 18.86 47.61
N MET A 154 -9.44 17.92 48.44
CA MET A 154 -8.89 16.65 47.98
C MET A 154 -9.95 15.73 47.35
N PHE A 155 -11.19 15.76 47.84
CA PHE A 155 -12.30 15.05 47.21
C PHE A 155 -12.62 15.62 45.82
N GLY A 156 -12.68 16.94 45.68
CA GLY A 156 -12.86 17.61 44.39
C GLY A 156 -11.75 17.22 43.41
N TYR A 157 -10.49 17.35 43.84
CA TYR A 157 -9.34 16.94 43.05
C TYR A 157 -9.44 15.49 42.56
N HIS A 158 -9.70 14.55 43.49
CA HIS A 158 -9.80 13.14 43.15
C HIS A 158 -10.95 12.87 42.17
N ALA A 159 -12.10 13.50 42.35
CA ALA A 159 -13.24 13.34 41.45
C ALA A 159 -12.93 13.86 40.04
N ASP A 160 -12.40 15.06 39.93
CA ASP A 160 -12.10 15.71 38.65
C ASP A 160 -10.94 15.01 37.92
N ALA A 161 -9.85 14.69 38.64
CA ALA A 161 -8.71 13.97 38.07
C ALA A 161 -9.08 12.54 37.65
N SER A 162 -9.90 11.83 38.44
CA SER A 162 -10.36 10.49 38.07
C SER A 162 -11.30 10.53 36.86
N SER A 163 -12.16 11.55 36.77
CA SER A 163 -13.04 11.77 35.62
C SER A 163 -12.24 12.00 34.34
N ALA A 164 -11.25 12.90 34.37
CA ALA A 164 -10.37 13.15 33.24
C ALA A 164 -9.54 11.91 32.84
N ALA A 165 -8.99 11.19 33.82
CA ALA A 165 -8.25 9.96 33.57
C ALA A 165 -9.13 8.86 32.95
N ALA A 166 -10.41 8.76 33.33
CA ALA A 166 -11.33 7.78 32.77
C ALA A 166 -11.68 8.01 31.29
N GLN A 167 -11.49 9.24 30.78
CA GLN A 167 -11.69 9.56 29.36
C GLN A 167 -10.52 9.13 28.48
N LEU A 168 -9.36 8.81 29.07
CA LEU A 168 -8.24 8.24 28.32
C LEU A 168 -8.58 6.79 27.93
N ALA A 169 -8.77 6.58 26.63
CA ALA A 169 -8.99 5.24 26.11
C ALA A 169 -7.83 4.30 26.50
N PRO A 170 -8.10 3.07 26.94
CA PRO A 170 -7.08 2.05 27.16
C PRO A 170 -6.19 1.89 25.93
N TRP A 171 -4.88 1.71 26.14
CA TRP A 171 -3.92 1.58 25.05
C TRP A 171 -4.30 0.48 24.05
N GLN A 172 -4.91 -0.61 24.50
CA GLN A 172 -5.42 -1.66 23.62
C GLN A 172 -6.52 -1.17 22.67
N GLN A 173 -7.41 -0.29 23.15
CA GLN A 173 -8.45 0.32 22.30
C GLN A 173 -7.85 1.36 21.36
N VAL A 174 -6.84 2.11 21.80
CA VAL A 174 -6.08 3.03 20.94
C VAL A 174 -5.41 2.26 19.80
N LEU A 175 -4.72 1.17 20.12
CA LEU A 175 -4.09 0.30 19.13
C LEU A 175 -5.11 -0.28 18.14
N GLN A 176 -6.26 -0.74 18.62
CA GLN A 176 -7.33 -1.24 17.75
C GLN A 176 -7.88 -0.14 16.82
N LYS A 177 -8.08 1.08 17.32
CA LYS A 177 -8.47 2.24 16.49
C LYS A 177 -7.41 2.56 15.43
N LEU A 178 -6.14 2.32 15.74
CA LEU A 178 -5.00 2.46 14.84
C LEU A 178 -4.77 1.21 13.96
N GLY A 179 -5.68 0.23 13.96
CA GLY A 179 -5.57 -0.98 13.14
C GLY A 179 -4.56 -2.01 13.65
N ILE A 180 -4.02 -1.84 14.86
CA ILE A 180 -3.07 -2.77 15.48
C ILE A 180 -3.84 -3.67 16.45
N THR A 181 -3.95 -4.95 16.13
CA THR A 181 -4.64 -5.94 16.97
C THR A 181 -3.73 -7.11 17.30
N PHE A 182 -3.75 -7.55 18.55
CA PHE A 182 -3.10 -8.79 18.97
C PHE A 182 -4.18 -9.86 19.21
N LYS A 183 -4.14 -10.96 18.47
CA LYS A 183 -5.04 -12.12 18.66
C LYS A 183 -4.19 -13.39 18.66
N ASP A 184 -4.40 -14.24 19.66
CA ASP A 184 -3.77 -15.57 19.79
C ASP A 184 -2.23 -15.56 19.64
N GLY A 185 -1.56 -14.56 20.21
CA GLY A 185 -0.10 -14.42 20.16
C GLY A 185 0.46 -13.92 18.82
N GLN A 186 -0.42 -13.57 17.87
CA GLN A 186 -0.03 -12.97 16.59
C GLN A 186 -0.36 -11.47 16.53
N LEU A 187 0.60 -10.71 16.00
CA LEU A 187 0.44 -9.30 15.63
C LEU A 187 -0.33 -9.23 14.31
N ASN A 188 -1.58 -8.76 14.36
CA ASN A 188 -2.35 -8.40 13.18
C ASN A 188 -2.27 -6.89 12.99
N LEU A 189 -1.51 -6.49 11.98
CA LEU A 189 -1.48 -5.13 11.50
C LEU A 189 -2.55 -4.98 10.43
N SER A 190 -3.77 -4.71 10.86
CA SER A 190 -4.84 -4.23 10.00
C SER A 190 -4.60 -2.77 9.67
N PHE A 191 -3.45 -2.48 9.05
CA PHE A 191 -3.25 -1.21 8.40
C PHE A 191 -4.27 -1.11 7.28
N PRO A 192 -4.87 0.06 7.07
CA PRO A 192 -5.93 0.17 6.10
C PRO A 192 -5.31 -0.11 4.70
N GLY A 193 -5.73 -1.22 4.10
CA GLY A 193 -5.14 -1.86 2.91
C GLY A 193 -4.93 -3.37 3.03
N THR A 194 -4.90 -3.93 4.25
CA THR A 194 -5.03 -5.38 4.45
C THR A 194 -6.50 -5.69 4.64
N SER A 195 -7.18 -6.12 3.58
CA SER A 195 -8.54 -6.65 3.67
C SER A 195 -8.56 -7.75 4.75
N GLY A 196 -9.21 -7.47 5.88
CA GLY A 196 -9.38 -8.41 6.97
C GLY A 196 -9.92 -9.73 6.40
N GLY A 197 -9.16 -10.81 6.58
CA GLY A 197 -9.54 -12.16 6.17
C GLY A 197 -8.75 -12.75 4.99
N ASN A 198 -8.05 -11.95 4.20
CA ASN A 198 -7.60 -12.42 2.88
C ASN A 198 -6.08 -12.69 2.73
N SER A 199 -5.25 -12.62 3.79
CA SER A 199 -3.81 -12.95 3.73
C SER A 199 -3.00 -12.22 2.62
N ASN A 200 -3.46 -11.06 2.15
CA ASN A 200 -2.71 -10.24 1.19
C ASN A 200 -1.57 -9.51 1.93
N LEU A 201 -0.37 -9.47 1.33
CA LEU A 201 0.79 -8.73 1.81
C LEU A 201 1.17 -7.64 0.80
N GLY A 202 1.04 -6.38 1.20
CA GLY A 202 1.31 -5.19 0.38
C GLY A 202 0.02 -4.46 -0.07
N TYR A 203 0.18 -3.38 -0.82
CA TYR A 203 -0.84 -2.32 -0.96
C TYR A 203 -1.81 -2.53 -2.13
N GLY A 204 -3.09 -2.16 -1.99
CA GLY A 204 -4.03 -2.10 -3.12
C GLY A 204 -4.39 -3.44 -3.75
N ASN A 205 -4.25 -4.55 -3.01
CA ASN A 205 -4.62 -5.88 -3.48
C ASN A 205 -6.12 -6.15 -3.24
N SER A 206 -6.81 -6.70 -4.24
CA SER A 206 -8.20 -7.19 -4.17
C SER A 206 -8.22 -8.71 -4.32
N GLY A 207 -9.09 -9.43 -3.60
CA GLY A 207 -9.07 -10.90 -3.49
C GLY A 207 -8.14 -11.38 -2.37
N GLY A 208 -7.42 -12.51 -2.50
CA GLY A 208 -6.68 -13.13 -1.38
C GLY A 208 -5.31 -13.77 -1.67
N GLN A 209 -4.45 -13.88 -0.65
CA GLN A 209 -3.10 -14.45 -0.69
C GLN A 209 -2.16 -13.80 -1.73
N ASN A 210 -2.38 -12.53 -2.06
CA ASN A 210 -1.52 -11.79 -2.99
C ASN A 210 -0.32 -11.17 -2.25
N LEU A 211 0.86 -11.22 -2.84
CA LEU A 211 2.09 -10.56 -2.40
C LEU A 211 2.48 -9.44 -3.37
N GLY A 212 2.64 -8.22 -2.89
CA GLY A 212 3.01 -7.05 -3.69
C GLY A 212 1.89 -6.01 -3.74
N SER A 213 1.66 -5.38 -4.89
CA SER A 213 0.82 -4.17 -4.97
C SER A 213 -0.12 -4.16 -6.16
N GLY A 214 -1.38 -3.74 -5.96
CA GLY A 214 -2.33 -3.54 -7.06
C GLY A 214 -2.79 -4.84 -7.74
N ASN A 215 -2.65 -6.01 -7.11
CA ASN A 215 -3.11 -7.27 -7.68
C ASN A 215 -4.62 -7.46 -7.45
N SER A 216 -5.33 -8.06 -8.40
CA SER A 216 -6.76 -8.35 -8.30
C SER A 216 -7.03 -9.83 -8.61
N GLY A 217 -7.52 -10.58 -7.63
CA GLY A 217 -7.72 -12.03 -7.68
C GLY A 217 -6.96 -12.73 -6.55
N SER A 218 -6.41 -13.93 -6.78
CA SER A 218 -5.79 -14.71 -5.70
C SER A 218 -4.38 -15.22 -6.00
N ASN A 219 -3.53 -15.38 -4.97
CA ASN A 219 -2.20 -16.00 -5.07
C ASN A 219 -1.22 -15.33 -6.06
N ASN A 220 -1.38 -14.04 -6.34
CA ASN A 220 -0.46 -13.32 -7.23
C ASN A 220 0.76 -12.80 -6.48
N ILE A 221 1.93 -12.77 -7.13
CA ILE A 221 3.18 -12.20 -6.60
C ILE A 221 3.68 -11.11 -7.57
N GLY A 222 3.83 -9.87 -7.12
CA GLY A 222 4.34 -8.76 -7.91
C GLY A 222 3.37 -7.58 -7.97
N TRP A 223 3.35 -6.83 -9.08
CA TRP A 223 2.51 -5.62 -9.19
C TRP A 223 1.49 -5.66 -10.34
N GLY A 224 0.26 -5.23 -10.05
CA GLY A 224 -0.75 -4.96 -11.07
C GLY A 224 -1.30 -6.20 -11.80
N ASN A 225 -1.20 -7.40 -11.22
CA ASN A 225 -1.69 -8.62 -11.87
C ASN A 225 -3.22 -8.78 -11.70
N LEU A 226 -3.90 -9.24 -12.74
CA LEU A 226 -5.34 -9.53 -12.76
C LEU A 226 -5.58 -11.02 -13.02
N GLY A 227 -6.27 -11.70 -12.11
CA GLY A 227 -6.54 -13.14 -12.13
C GLY A 227 -5.82 -13.87 -11.00
N SER A 228 -5.44 -15.15 -11.19
CA SER A 228 -4.89 -15.98 -10.10
C SER A 228 -3.55 -16.64 -10.39
N GLY A 229 -2.67 -16.68 -9.40
CA GLY A 229 -1.39 -17.41 -9.46
C GLY A 229 -0.34 -16.78 -10.37
N ASN A 230 -0.44 -15.49 -10.68
CA ASN A 230 0.50 -14.79 -11.57
C ASN A 230 1.73 -14.30 -10.80
N ILE A 231 2.91 -14.37 -11.41
CA ILE A 231 4.17 -13.86 -10.86
C ILE A 231 4.75 -12.83 -11.83
N GLY A 232 4.93 -11.59 -11.37
CA GLY A 232 5.55 -10.50 -12.12
C GLY A 232 4.69 -9.23 -12.21
N PHE A 233 4.67 -8.58 -13.36
CA PHE A 233 4.11 -7.23 -13.51
C PHE A 233 3.03 -7.15 -14.57
N GLY A 234 1.81 -6.73 -14.20
CA GLY A 234 0.77 -6.38 -15.17
C GLY A 234 0.23 -7.56 -16.00
N ASN A 235 0.30 -8.78 -15.48
CA ASN A 235 -0.22 -9.96 -16.19
C ASN A 235 -1.75 -10.06 -16.04
N THR A 236 -2.45 -10.44 -17.11
CA THR A 236 -3.91 -10.61 -17.14
C THR A 236 -4.27 -12.05 -17.53
N GLY A 237 -4.81 -12.79 -16.56
CA GLY A 237 -5.21 -14.19 -16.67
C GLY A 237 -4.67 -15.03 -15.52
N ASN A 238 -4.30 -16.31 -15.73
CA ASN A 238 -3.90 -17.20 -14.63
C ASN A 238 -2.60 -17.95 -14.87
N ASN A 239 -1.82 -18.13 -13.80
CA ASN A 239 -0.57 -18.89 -13.77
C ASN A 239 0.50 -18.37 -14.74
N ASP A 240 0.55 -17.05 -14.96
CA ASP A 240 1.55 -16.41 -15.82
C ASP A 240 2.80 -16.03 -15.03
N PHE A 241 3.99 -16.13 -15.66
CA PHE A 241 5.25 -15.65 -15.12
C PHE A 241 5.90 -14.67 -16.10
N GLY A 242 5.92 -13.38 -15.77
CA GLY A 242 6.44 -12.38 -16.69
C GLY A 242 5.93 -10.96 -16.51
N ILE A 243 6.00 -10.18 -17.59
CA ILE A 243 5.58 -8.78 -17.62
C ILE A 243 4.56 -8.57 -18.73
N GLY A 244 3.37 -8.04 -18.44
CA GLY A 244 2.39 -7.61 -19.43
C GLY A 244 1.73 -8.75 -20.23
N LEU A 245 1.73 -9.97 -19.70
CA LEU A 245 1.15 -11.13 -20.38
C LEU A 245 -0.38 -11.07 -20.39
N THR A 246 -1.01 -11.67 -21.39
CA THR A 246 -2.48 -11.78 -21.49
C THR A 246 -2.86 -13.18 -21.97
N GLY A 247 -3.45 -13.98 -21.09
CA GLY A 247 -3.83 -15.38 -21.34
C GLY A 247 -3.63 -16.24 -20.11
N ASN A 248 -3.48 -17.56 -20.24
CA ASN A 248 -3.17 -18.44 -19.10
C ASN A 248 -1.89 -19.23 -19.37
N ASN A 249 -1.14 -19.53 -18.31
CA ASN A 249 0.06 -20.36 -18.31
C ASN A 249 1.18 -19.84 -19.23
N GLN A 250 1.33 -18.52 -19.35
CA GLN A 250 2.35 -17.91 -20.18
C GLN A 250 3.65 -17.66 -19.41
N PHE A 251 4.77 -17.70 -20.12
CA PHE A 251 6.06 -17.25 -19.61
C PHE A 251 6.72 -16.29 -20.61
N GLY A 252 7.08 -15.07 -20.17
CA GLY A 252 7.83 -14.12 -20.98
C GLY A 252 7.44 -12.65 -20.82
N PHE A 253 7.46 -11.89 -21.92
CA PHE A 253 7.10 -10.47 -21.97
C PHE A 253 5.89 -10.25 -22.89
N GLY A 254 5.02 -9.33 -22.49
CA GLY A 254 3.75 -8.98 -23.11
C GLY A 254 3.89 -8.48 -24.54
N GLY A 255 2.87 -8.76 -25.35
CA GLY A 255 2.85 -8.39 -26.78
C GLY A 255 3.70 -9.28 -27.68
N PHE A 256 4.52 -10.18 -27.12
CA PHE A 256 5.30 -11.12 -27.92
C PHE A 256 4.69 -12.51 -28.01
N ASN A 257 3.74 -12.93 -27.16
CA ASN A 257 3.03 -14.20 -27.36
C ASN A 257 1.51 -13.98 -27.43
N SER A 258 0.82 -14.79 -28.24
CA SER A 258 -0.65 -14.80 -28.36
C SER A 258 -1.21 -16.21 -28.19
N GLY A 259 -2.31 -16.36 -27.46
CA GLY A 259 -2.93 -17.65 -27.10
C GLY A 259 -2.56 -18.12 -25.68
N THR A 260 -2.53 -19.43 -25.41
CA THR A 260 -2.37 -19.97 -24.01
C THR A 260 -1.21 -20.94 -23.90
N GLY A 261 -0.52 -20.98 -22.77
CA GLY A 261 0.51 -22.01 -22.50
C GLY A 261 1.82 -21.85 -23.28
N ASN A 262 2.06 -20.70 -23.90
CA ASN A 262 3.30 -20.48 -24.67
C ASN A 262 4.46 -20.07 -23.76
N ILE A 263 5.65 -20.65 -24.00
CA ILE A 263 6.90 -20.36 -23.29
C ILE A 263 7.92 -19.81 -24.30
N GLY A 264 8.38 -18.57 -24.13
CA GLY A 264 9.37 -17.93 -25.01
C GLY A 264 8.89 -16.59 -25.59
N LEU A 265 9.18 -16.27 -26.86
CA LEU A 265 8.78 -15.01 -27.51
C LEU A 265 8.29 -15.24 -28.95
N PHE A 266 7.38 -14.40 -29.43
CA PHE A 266 6.82 -14.43 -30.79
C PHE A 266 6.00 -15.69 -31.14
N ASN A 267 5.51 -16.43 -30.14
CA ASN A 267 4.67 -17.60 -30.39
C ASN A 267 3.18 -17.22 -30.49
N SER A 268 2.46 -17.84 -31.43
CA SER A 268 1.01 -17.69 -31.64
C SER A 268 0.31 -19.04 -31.56
N GLY A 269 -0.84 -19.11 -30.90
CA GLY A 269 -1.58 -20.35 -30.67
C GLY A 269 -1.33 -20.92 -29.27
N ASN A 270 -1.29 -22.24 -29.11
CA ASN A 270 -1.33 -22.85 -27.77
C ASN A 270 -0.12 -23.76 -27.51
N ASN A 271 0.41 -23.74 -26.28
CA ASN A 271 1.38 -24.71 -25.77
C ASN A 271 2.70 -24.78 -26.57
N ASN A 272 3.11 -23.69 -27.22
CA ASN A 272 4.38 -23.64 -27.97
C ASN A 272 5.54 -23.25 -27.06
N ILE A 273 6.71 -23.88 -27.25
CA ILE A 273 7.94 -23.61 -26.50
C ILE A 273 9.03 -23.16 -27.47
N GLY A 274 9.58 -21.95 -27.28
CA GLY A 274 10.69 -21.39 -28.07
C GLY A 274 10.33 -20.07 -28.73
N PHE A 275 10.65 -19.90 -30.02
CA PHE A 275 10.52 -18.61 -30.71
C PHE A 275 9.74 -18.71 -32.02
N PHE A 276 8.89 -17.73 -32.33
CA PHE A 276 8.21 -17.62 -33.64
C PHE A 276 7.35 -18.82 -34.05
N ASN A 277 6.94 -19.70 -33.12
CA ASN A 277 6.11 -20.84 -33.47
C ASN A 277 4.63 -20.43 -33.60
N SER A 278 3.92 -21.03 -34.55
CA SER A 278 2.49 -20.80 -34.79
C SER A 278 1.72 -22.11 -34.76
N GLY A 279 0.58 -22.17 -34.06
CA GLY A 279 -0.26 -23.36 -33.94
C GLY A 279 -0.17 -23.99 -32.55
N ASN A 280 -0.18 -25.32 -32.44
CA ASN A 280 -0.32 -26.02 -31.16
C ASN A 280 0.85 -26.95 -30.83
N GLY A 281 1.43 -26.81 -29.63
CA GLY A 281 2.35 -27.80 -29.08
C GLY A 281 3.71 -27.90 -29.77
N ASN A 282 4.15 -26.85 -30.47
CA ASN A 282 5.44 -26.87 -31.17
C ASN A 282 6.61 -26.55 -30.22
N PHE A 283 7.75 -27.21 -30.41
CA PHE A 283 8.99 -26.98 -29.66
C PHE A 283 10.13 -26.56 -30.59
N GLY A 284 10.71 -25.38 -30.38
CA GLY A 284 11.88 -24.89 -31.13
C GLY A 284 11.64 -23.51 -31.77
N ILE A 285 12.08 -23.31 -33.01
CA ILE A 285 12.05 -21.98 -33.66
C ILE A 285 11.29 -22.02 -34.98
N GLY A 286 10.30 -21.15 -35.13
CA GLY A 286 9.64 -20.88 -36.41
C GLY A 286 8.78 -22.02 -36.96
N ASN A 287 8.36 -22.97 -36.12
CA ASN A 287 7.51 -24.07 -36.58
C ASN A 287 6.06 -23.62 -36.74
N SER A 288 5.37 -24.10 -37.77
CA SER A 288 3.97 -23.82 -38.05
C SER A 288 3.15 -25.11 -38.08
N GLY A 289 1.99 -25.13 -37.41
CA GLY A 289 1.11 -26.30 -37.33
C GLY A 289 1.15 -26.94 -35.95
N ASN A 290 1.17 -28.28 -35.86
CA ASN A 290 0.93 -29.00 -34.61
C ASN A 290 2.08 -29.95 -34.22
N TYR A 291 2.52 -29.91 -32.98
CA TYR A 291 3.46 -30.87 -32.37
C TYR A 291 4.79 -31.03 -33.12
N ASN A 292 5.26 -29.99 -33.80
CA ASN A 292 6.54 -30.02 -34.48
C ASN A 292 7.68 -29.70 -33.53
N THR A 293 8.81 -30.40 -33.65
CA THR A 293 10.02 -30.21 -32.85
C THR A 293 11.21 -29.85 -33.75
N GLY A 294 11.89 -28.73 -33.49
CA GLY A 294 13.08 -28.29 -34.22
C GLY A 294 12.92 -26.91 -34.85
N PHE A 295 13.33 -26.74 -36.11
CA PHE A 295 13.42 -25.44 -36.75
C PHE A 295 12.65 -25.40 -38.06
N LEU A 296 11.76 -24.41 -38.20
CA LEU A 296 11.07 -24.06 -39.44
C LEU A 296 10.32 -25.24 -40.10
N ASN A 297 9.76 -26.14 -39.28
CA ASN A 297 8.91 -27.21 -39.78
C ASN A 297 7.46 -26.72 -39.96
N SER A 298 6.78 -27.21 -40.99
CA SER A 298 5.39 -26.90 -41.30
C SER A 298 4.54 -28.17 -41.35
N GLY A 299 3.36 -28.17 -40.75
CA GLY A 299 2.46 -29.33 -40.73
C GLY A 299 2.37 -29.99 -39.35
N SER A 300 2.41 -31.32 -39.25
CA SER A 300 2.13 -32.02 -37.99
C SER A 300 3.16 -33.09 -37.61
N ILE A 301 3.58 -33.11 -36.35
CA ILE A 301 4.44 -34.18 -35.77
C ILE A 301 5.78 -34.33 -36.52
N ASN A 302 6.33 -33.22 -37.01
CA ASN A 302 7.63 -33.23 -37.68
C ASN A 302 8.76 -32.98 -36.69
N THR A 303 9.89 -33.67 -36.85
CA THR A 303 11.10 -33.48 -36.04
C THR A 303 12.31 -33.17 -36.92
N GLY A 304 13.01 -32.06 -36.66
CA GLY A 304 14.23 -31.68 -37.38
C GLY A 304 14.14 -30.28 -38.00
N PHE A 305 14.59 -30.12 -39.24
CA PHE A 305 14.75 -28.81 -39.87
C PHE A 305 14.04 -28.74 -41.22
N PHE A 306 13.22 -27.71 -41.43
CA PHE A 306 12.56 -27.41 -42.71
C PHE A 306 11.73 -28.56 -43.29
N ASN A 307 11.12 -29.39 -42.45
CA ASN A 307 10.23 -30.45 -42.92
C ASN A 307 8.82 -29.89 -43.16
N ASN A 308 8.14 -30.35 -44.20
CA ASN A 308 6.78 -29.98 -44.52
C ASN A 308 5.89 -31.24 -44.70
N GLY A 309 4.67 -31.22 -44.16
CA GLY A 309 3.78 -32.38 -44.16
C GLY A 309 3.62 -33.01 -42.78
N ALA A 310 3.52 -34.34 -42.68
CA ALA A 310 3.21 -35.03 -41.43
C ALA A 310 4.16 -36.20 -41.11
N GLY A 311 4.61 -36.28 -39.85
CA GLY A 311 5.38 -37.41 -39.33
C GLY A 311 6.82 -37.50 -39.87
N ASN A 312 7.38 -36.39 -40.37
CA ASN A 312 8.71 -36.38 -40.93
C ASN A 312 9.80 -36.29 -39.84
N THR A 313 10.93 -36.95 -40.07
CA THR A 313 12.13 -36.80 -39.24
C THR A 313 13.34 -36.53 -40.13
N GLY A 314 14.12 -35.49 -39.85
CA GLY A 314 15.34 -35.15 -40.59
C GLY A 314 15.36 -33.72 -41.13
N PHE A 315 15.91 -33.55 -42.33
CA PHE A 315 16.11 -32.25 -42.98
C PHE A 315 15.38 -32.23 -44.33
N PHE A 316 14.61 -31.17 -44.60
CA PHE A 316 13.96 -30.92 -45.90
C PHE A 316 13.06 -32.03 -46.42
N GLN A 317 12.40 -32.77 -45.53
CA GLN A 317 11.46 -33.82 -45.92
C GLN A 317 10.10 -33.20 -46.25
N ASP A 318 9.52 -33.57 -47.38
CA ASP A 318 8.25 -33.04 -47.86
C ASP A 318 7.31 -34.19 -48.23
N ASN A 319 6.27 -34.44 -47.41
CA ASN A 319 5.26 -35.46 -47.67
C ASN A 319 3.85 -34.85 -47.61
N ALA A 320 3.47 -34.14 -48.67
CA ALA A 320 2.13 -33.59 -48.78
C ALA A 320 1.06 -34.71 -48.85
N LEU A 321 0.51 -35.14 -47.69
CA LEU A 321 -0.67 -35.99 -47.65
C LEU A 321 -1.57 -35.65 -46.45
N THR A 322 -2.62 -34.85 -46.70
CA THR A 322 -3.86 -34.93 -45.91
C THR A 322 -5.08 -34.65 -46.79
N GLY A 323 -5.80 -35.71 -47.14
CA GLY A 323 -7.24 -35.72 -47.44
C GLY A 323 -7.79 -37.08 -46.99
N PRO A 324 -8.93 -37.16 -46.28
CA PRO A 324 -9.37 -38.42 -45.69
C PRO A 324 -10.03 -39.30 -46.75
N GLY A 325 -9.51 -40.52 -46.92
CA GLY A 325 -10.21 -41.58 -47.63
C GLY A 325 -9.43 -42.24 -48.76
N SER A 326 -8.52 -43.14 -48.40
CA SER A 326 -8.38 -44.47 -49.01
C SER A 326 -7.15 -45.14 -48.42
N ALA A 327 -7.36 -46.24 -47.70
CA ALA A 327 -6.30 -47.17 -47.38
C ALA A 327 -5.74 -47.74 -48.68
N GLU A 328 -4.59 -47.25 -49.15
CA GLU A 328 -3.73 -47.87 -50.18
C GLU A 328 -2.54 -46.95 -50.49
N SER A 329 -1.60 -46.80 -49.56
CA SER A 329 -0.20 -46.47 -49.90
C SER A 329 0.73 -46.79 -48.74
N MET A 330 0.76 -48.07 -48.38
CA MET A 330 2.00 -48.65 -47.87
C MET A 330 2.85 -48.97 -49.11
N VAL A 331 4.17 -48.79 -48.98
CA VAL A 331 5.24 -48.98 -49.99
C VAL A 331 5.66 -47.70 -50.73
N ASN A 332 6.41 -46.85 -50.03
CA ASN A 332 7.80 -46.60 -50.43
C ASN A 332 8.65 -46.15 -49.22
N SER A 333 8.87 -47.09 -48.30
CA SER A 333 9.97 -46.99 -47.34
C SER A 333 11.27 -47.34 -48.06
N SER A 334 11.99 -46.34 -48.57
CA SER A 334 13.41 -46.50 -48.94
C SER A 334 14.15 -45.17 -49.02
N HIS A 335 14.03 -44.30 -48.01
CA HIS A 335 15.08 -43.30 -47.73
C HIS A 335 15.11 -42.97 -46.24
N TYR A 336 15.44 -43.99 -45.44
CA TYR A 336 16.22 -43.74 -44.23
C TYR A 336 17.59 -44.38 -44.45
N VAL A 337 18.61 -43.61 -44.06
CA VAL A 337 20.01 -44.00 -43.82
C VAL A 337 21.01 -43.65 -44.94
N THR A 338 21.84 -42.66 -44.57
CA THR A 338 23.31 -42.65 -44.72
C THR A 338 23.92 -41.82 -45.84
N GLY A 339 24.54 -40.71 -45.41
CA GLY A 339 25.73 -40.19 -46.08
C GLY A 339 26.82 -41.25 -46.10
N GLY A 340 27.24 -41.64 -47.30
CA GLY A 340 28.28 -42.62 -47.52
C GLY A 340 28.62 -42.69 -48.99
N VAL A 341 29.80 -42.17 -49.32
CA VAL A 341 30.49 -42.26 -50.60
C VAL A 341 30.38 -43.64 -51.29
N GLY A 342 30.00 -43.62 -52.56
CA GLY A 342 30.50 -44.52 -53.61
C GLY A 342 29.88 -45.93 -53.72
N ALA A 343 29.08 -46.14 -54.77
CA ALA A 343 29.18 -47.33 -55.63
C ALA A 343 28.39 -47.11 -56.93
N ALA A 344 29.12 -47.21 -58.04
CA ALA A 344 28.64 -47.09 -59.39
C ALA A 344 27.78 -48.28 -59.83
N ASN A 345 26.74 -48.01 -60.63
CA ASN A 345 26.25 -48.87 -61.72
C ASN A 345 25.34 -48.01 -62.62
N LEU A 346 25.83 -47.22 -63.59
CA LEU A 346 26.21 -47.61 -64.95
C LEU A 346 25.20 -48.49 -65.70
N SER A 347 24.19 -47.85 -66.30
CA SER A 347 23.69 -48.11 -67.67
C SER A 347 22.51 -47.16 -67.92
N SER A 348 22.41 -46.36 -68.98
CA SER A 348 23.18 -46.26 -70.22
C SER A 348 22.71 -45.01 -70.98
N SER A 349 23.63 -44.44 -71.77
CA SER A 349 23.41 -43.53 -72.90
C SER A 349 23.30 -42.04 -72.63
N LEU A 350 24.45 -41.51 -72.25
CA LEU A 350 24.96 -40.17 -72.55
C LEU A 350 25.10 -39.94 -74.07
N LEU A 351 24.77 -38.72 -74.49
CA LEU A 351 25.18 -38.00 -75.72
C LEU A 351 24.29 -38.14 -76.97
N ASN A 352 23.36 -37.19 -77.11
CA ASN A 352 23.30 -36.42 -78.35
C ASN A 352 23.26 -34.93 -78.02
N SER A 353 24.42 -34.29 -78.12
CA SER A 353 24.60 -32.85 -78.03
C SER A 353 24.38 -32.23 -79.40
N VAL A 354 23.38 -31.36 -79.57
CA VAL A 354 23.46 -30.28 -80.57
C VAL A 354 22.92 -28.99 -79.99
N ASN A 355 23.78 -27.99 -80.12
CA ASN A 355 23.75 -26.60 -79.73
C ASN A 355 22.73 -25.80 -80.56
N ALA A 356 21.86 -25.00 -79.94
CA ALA A 356 21.18 -23.89 -80.60
C ALA A 356 20.88 -22.76 -79.60
N SER A 357 21.61 -21.67 -79.79
CA SER A 357 21.41 -20.33 -79.26
C SER A 357 20.12 -19.68 -79.77
N THR A 358 19.76 -18.55 -79.13
CA THR A 358 18.64 -17.61 -79.38
C THR A 358 17.35 -18.03 -78.66
N GLY A 359 16.76 -17.25 -77.76
CA GLY A 359 16.70 -15.79 -77.72
C GLY A 359 15.31 -15.34 -78.17
N ALA A 360 14.42 -15.19 -77.18
CA ALA A 360 13.26 -14.30 -77.18
C ALA A 360 12.05 -14.59 -78.11
N LEU A 361 10.99 -13.85 -77.78
CA LEU A 361 9.68 -13.66 -78.41
C LEU A 361 8.57 -14.56 -77.81
N THR A 362 7.54 -14.07 -77.11
CA THR A 362 7.01 -12.70 -77.00
C THR A 362 5.91 -12.66 -75.92
N PRO A 363 5.90 -11.64 -75.04
CA PRO A 363 4.69 -11.06 -74.51
C PRO A 363 4.33 -9.81 -75.32
N ALA A 364 3.15 -9.80 -75.92
CA ALA A 364 2.50 -8.63 -76.50
C ALA A 364 1.00 -8.78 -76.19
N ALA A 365 0.22 -7.77 -75.86
CA ALA A 365 0.42 -6.36 -75.63
C ALA A 365 -0.95 -5.84 -75.14
N ALA A 366 -0.93 -4.89 -74.21
CA ALA A 366 -1.84 -3.76 -74.09
C ALA A 366 -3.36 -4.05 -73.90
N SER A 367 -3.99 -3.47 -72.88
CA SER A 367 -4.30 -2.04 -72.92
C SER A 367 -4.46 -1.41 -71.54
N SER A 368 -4.00 -0.17 -71.47
CA SER A 368 -4.02 0.74 -70.33
C SER A 368 -5.29 1.59 -70.28
N GLY A 369 -5.60 2.09 -69.09
CA GLY A 369 -6.49 3.24 -68.87
C GLY A 369 -7.90 2.84 -68.40
N LEU A 370 -8.50 3.42 -67.37
CA LEU A 370 -8.33 4.73 -66.77
C LEU A 370 -8.98 4.76 -65.38
N LEU A 371 -8.30 5.42 -64.43
CA LEU A 371 -8.83 6.30 -63.38
C LEU A 371 -9.68 5.72 -62.22
N ASN A 372 -9.05 5.70 -61.04
CA ASN A 372 -9.65 6.14 -59.77
C ASN A 372 -9.68 7.69 -59.79
N PRO A 373 -10.75 8.38 -59.33
CA PRO A 373 -10.80 8.78 -57.91
C PRO A 373 -12.22 8.87 -57.28
N GLY A 374 -12.36 8.32 -56.08
CA GLY A 374 -12.90 8.97 -54.86
C GLY A 374 -14.31 9.61 -54.81
N ALA A 375 -15.19 8.97 -54.03
CA ALA A 375 -15.89 9.50 -52.83
C ALA A 375 -17.43 9.36 -52.79
N ALA A 376 -17.90 9.02 -51.58
CA ALA A 376 -19.23 9.21 -50.99
C ALA A 376 -20.34 8.15 -51.17
N ALA A 377 -20.54 7.41 -50.06
CA ALA A 377 -21.80 7.21 -49.32
C ALA A 377 -22.96 6.34 -49.87
N PHE A 378 -23.60 5.69 -48.89
CA PHE A 378 -24.98 5.17 -48.85
C PHE A 378 -25.28 3.84 -49.55
N SER A 379 -25.66 2.82 -48.75
CA SER A 379 -27.07 2.43 -48.51
C SER A 379 -27.18 0.93 -48.18
N GLY A 380 -27.53 0.59 -46.94
CA GLY A 380 -28.21 -0.68 -46.63
C GLY A 380 -29.69 -0.57 -47.02
N PRO A 381 -30.34 -1.67 -47.43
CA PRO A 381 -31.46 -2.26 -46.65
C PRO A 381 -31.66 -3.78 -46.95
N PRO A 382 -32.77 -4.46 -46.53
CA PRO A 382 -33.86 -4.08 -45.60
C PRO A 382 -34.13 -5.07 -44.44
N ASP A 383 -34.94 -4.56 -43.51
CA ASP A 383 -35.65 -5.20 -42.40
C ASP A 383 -36.67 -6.30 -42.78
N ALA A 384 -36.90 -7.21 -41.84
CA ALA A 384 -38.20 -7.67 -41.31
C ALA A 384 -37.92 -8.67 -40.16
N SER A 385 -38.55 -8.68 -38.99
CA SER A 385 -39.77 -8.04 -38.49
C SER A 385 -39.86 -8.24 -36.96
N ALA A 386 -40.33 -7.23 -36.25
CA ALA A 386 -40.64 -7.22 -34.83
C ALA A 386 -41.96 -7.96 -34.51
N VAL A 387 -42.09 -8.50 -33.28
CA VAL A 387 -43.35 -8.57 -32.53
C VAL A 387 -43.07 -8.26 -31.06
N ALA A 388 -43.93 -7.43 -30.50
CA ALA A 388 -43.82 -6.75 -29.21
C ALA A 388 -44.61 -7.42 -28.07
N ALA A 389 -44.17 -7.10 -26.84
CA ALA A 389 -44.93 -6.84 -25.60
C ALA A 389 -45.89 -7.89 -24.99
N GLY A 390 -45.72 -8.12 -23.67
CA GLY A 390 -46.84 -8.43 -22.77
C GLY A 390 -46.55 -9.31 -21.54
N GLY A 391 -46.35 -8.68 -20.37
CA GLY A 391 -46.97 -9.00 -19.07
C GLY A 391 -46.82 -10.38 -18.39
N GLY A 392 -46.32 -10.35 -17.15
CA GLY A 392 -47.07 -10.88 -16.00
C GLY A 392 -46.74 -12.27 -15.41
N SER A 393 -46.33 -12.24 -14.14
CA SER A 393 -46.56 -13.22 -13.04
C SER A 393 -45.71 -14.51 -12.91
N GLY A 394 -44.98 -14.61 -11.78
CA GLY A 394 -45.23 -15.67 -10.79
C GLY A 394 -44.08 -16.60 -10.35
N HIS A 395 -43.51 -16.33 -9.15
CA HIS A 395 -43.08 -17.28 -8.08
C HIS A 395 -41.91 -18.28 -8.33
N ALA A 396 -40.95 -18.56 -7.43
CA ALA A 396 -40.79 -18.35 -5.98
C ALA A 396 -39.33 -18.54 -5.47
N GLY A 397 -39.00 -17.89 -4.33
CA GLY A 397 -38.05 -18.31 -3.26
C GLY A 397 -36.55 -18.12 -3.55
N SER A 398 -35.72 -17.47 -2.73
CA SER A 398 -35.66 -17.42 -1.27
C SER A 398 -35.04 -16.09 -0.81
N GLY A 399 -35.61 -15.48 0.23
CA GLY A 399 -35.19 -14.19 0.77
C GLY A 399 -34.26 -14.30 1.97
N VAL A 400 -33.48 -13.25 2.20
CA VAL A 400 -33.09 -12.79 3.53
C VAL A 400 -33.17 -11.27 3.54
N SER A 401 -34.09 -10.74 4.35
CA SER A 401 -34.30 -9.33 4.62
C SER A 401 -33.21 -8.76 5.53
N ALA A 402 -32.74 -7.54 5.27
CA ALA A 402 -32.09 -6.70 6.27
C ALA A 402 -32.65 -5.27 6.18
N ALA A 403 -33.03 -4.77 7.34
CA ALA A 403 -33.85 -3.59 7.57
C ALA A 403 -33.13 -2.27 7.27
N GLY A 404 -33.93 -1.26 6.93
CA GLY A 404 -33.50 0.13 6.77
C GLY A 404 -33.10 0.80 8.08
N GLY A 405 -32.08 1.65 7.98
CA GLY A 405 -31.69 2.65 8.98
C GLY A 405 -31.27 3.94 8.26
N PRO A 406 -31.41 5.12 8.89
CA PRO A 406 -31.30 6.41 8.21
C PRO A 406 -29.86 6.79 7.88
N THR A 407 -29.70 7.51 6.79
CA THR A 407 -28.43 8.08 6.28
C THR A 407 -27.91 9.16 7.24
N PRO A 408 -26.64 9.13 7.69
CA PRO A 408 -26.09 10.22 8.50
C PRO A 408 -25.66 11.40 7.61
N THR A 409 -26.26 12.55 7.86
CA THR A 409 -25.84 13.86 7.36
C THR A 409 -24.53 14.28 8.06
N PRO A 410 -23.52 14.82 7.34
CA PRO A 410 -22.30 15.33 7.97
C PRO A 410 -22.57 16.58 8.83
N PRO A 411 -21.90 16.76 9.99
CA PRO A 411 -22.01 17.99 10.79
C PRO A 411 -21.44 19.21 10.07
N ALA A 412 -22.10 20.36 10.23
CA ALA A 412 -21.72 21.64 9.66
C ALA A 412 -20.36 22.15 10.18
N LEU A 413 -19.51 22.60 9.26
CA LEU A 413 -18.24 23.26 9.55
C LEU A 413 -18.49 24.63 10.20
N ARG A 414 -17.96 24.85 11.40
CA ARG A 414 -17.97 26.17 12.05
C ARG A 414 -17.11 27.13 11.25
N THR A 415 -17.73 28.12 10.63
CA THR A 415 -17.05 29.31 10.11
C THR A 415 -16.64 30.19 11.29
N THR A 416 -15.34 30.38 11.49
CA THR A 416 -14.84 31.53 12.26
C THR A 416 -13.96 32.38 11.36
N THR A 417 -14.34 33.65 11.33
CA THR A 417 -13.87 34.71 10.46
C THR A 417 -12.64 35.35 11.09
N ALA A 418 -11.44 35.09 10.58
CA ALA A 418 -10.27 35.97 10.72
C ALA A 418 -9.15 35.50 9.78
N ALA A 419 -8.89 36.27 8.72
CA ALA A 419 -7.71 36.11 7.86
C ALA A 419 -6.55 36.97 8.38
N PRO A 420 -5.31 36.59 8.04
CA PRO A 420 -4.42 37.59 7.44
C PRO A 420 -3.88 37.13 6.07
N SER A 421 -3.97 38.08 5.14
CA SER A 421 -3.25 38.24 3.86
C SER A 421 -1.78 37.81 3.93
N GLY A 422 -1.11 37.22 2.93
CA GLY A 422 -1.31 37.10 1.49
C GLY A 422 0.09 37.15 0.86
N PHE A 423 0.58 36.07 0.25
CA PHE A 423 1.98 35.97 -0.19
C PHE A 423 2.16 35.34 -1.59
N PHE A 424 1.31 35.71 -2.56
CA PHE A 424 1.65 35.47 -3.97
C PHE A 424 1.16 36.63 -4.84
N THR A 425 2.10 37.37 -5.42
CA THR A 425 1.88 38.11 -6.67
C THR A 425 2.75 37.45 -7.73
N ALA A 426 2.13 37.01 -8.81
CA ALA A 426 2.79 36.40 -9.95
C ALA A 426 3.16 37.47 -11.00
N GLY A 427 4.32 37.28 -11.63
CA GLY A 427 4.53 37.61 -13.06
C GLY A 427 5.59 38.67 -13.39
N GLY A 428 6.61 38.27 -14.15
CA GLY A 428 7.41 39.20 -14.96
C GLY A 428 8.81 38.69 -15.33
N ALA A 429 8.99 38.25 -16.57
CA ALA A 429 10.23 37.74 -17.14
C ALA A 429 11.30 38.82 -17.44
N ALA A 430 12.59 38.50 -17.29
CA ALA A 430 13.66 38.68 -18.31
C ALA A 430 15.11 38.60 -17.73
N ALA A 431 15.95 37.85 -18.43
CA ALA A 431 17.41 38.01 -18.64
C ALA A 431 18.45 37.75 -17.51
N GLY A 432 19.36 36.81 -17.80
CA GLY A 432 20.81 36.96 -17.51
C GLY A 432 21.40 36.12 -16.37
N ASP A 433 22.00 34.96 -16.71
CA ASP A 433 23.07 34.29 -15.94
C ASP A 433 24.38 35.14 -16.02
N PRO A 434 25.50 34.93 -15.26
CA PRO A 434 25.83 33.88 -14.29
C PRO A 434 26.57 34.32 -12.99
N GLY A 435 26.73 33.43 -12.00
CA GLY A 435 27.58 33.71 -10.83
C GLY A 435 27.83 32.52 -9.88
N PHE A 436 29.04 31.98 -9.94
CA PHE A 436 29.58 30.87 -9.15
C PHE A 436 29.68 31.14 -7.62
N ARG A 437 29.47 30.06 -6.85
CA ARG A 437 30.20 29.60 -5.63
C ARG A 437 30.78 30.63 -4.64
N GLY A 438 30.38 30.52 -3.37
CA GLY A 438 31.16 31.05 -2.23
C GLY A 438 30.53 30.70 -0.89
N ALA A 439 31.31 30.16 0.04
CA ALA A 439 30.87 29.51 1.27
C ALA A 439 30.87 30.42 2.52
N ALA A 440 30.14 29.93 3.53
CA ALA A 440 30.48 29.87 4.97
C ALA A 440 29.91 30.89 5.97
N ALA A 441 29.50 30.26 7.10
CA ALA A 441 29.43 30.73 8.49
C ALA A 441 28.23 31.61 8.90
N SER A 442 27.61 31.51 10.07
CA SER A 442 27.49 30.53 11.17
C SER A 442 26.76 31.27 12.30
N THR A 443 25.69 30.74 12.89
CA THR A 443 25.37 30.90 14.32
C THR A 443 24.21 29.96 14.69
N ARG A 444 24.52 28.88 15.41
CA ARG A 444 23.58 27.92 15.99
C ARG A 444 23.48 28.22 17.49
N GLU A 445 22.28 28.41 18.02
CA GLU A 445 22.07 28.58 19.46
C GLU A 445 22.31 27.27 20.26
N PRO A 446 22.73 27.33 21.53
CA PRO A 446 23.28 26.19 22.26
C PRO A 446 22.29 25.66 23.31
N ALA A 447 21.46 24.66 23.00
CA ALA A 447 20.72 23.93 24.04
C ALA A 447 20.26 22.50 23.67
N ILE A 448 20.82 21.86 22.62
CA ILE A 448 20.44 20.48 22.26
C ILE A 448 21.67 19.56 22.36
N PRO A 449 21.65 18.52 23.22
CA PRO A 449 22.68 17.48 23.24
C PRO A 449 22.67 16.69 21.92
N ASN A 450 23.85 16.48 21.35
CA ASN A 450 24.06 15.75 20.10
C ASN A 450 23.76 14.26 20.28
N SER A 451 22.67 13.75 19.71
CA SER A 451 22.43 12.30 19.60
C SER A 451 23.33 11.74 18.48
N GLY A 452 24.39 11.04 18.87
CA GLY A 452 25.41 10.48 17.98
C GLY A 452 24.95 9.36 17.04
N PHE A 453 23.73 9.41 16.53
CA PHE A 453 23.16 8.37 15.65
C PHE A 453 23.32 8.65 14.16
N PHE A 454 23.58 9.90 13.74
CA PHE A 454 23.90 10.21 12.34
C PHE A 454 24.89 11.36 12.23
N ASN A 455 26.20 11.06 12.29
CA ASN A 455 27.22 11.93 11.72
C ASN A 455 28.43 11.09 11.28
N LYS A 456 28.53 10.87 9.96
CA LYS A 456 29.80 10.74 9.26
C LYS A 456 29.69 11.48 7.93
N PRO A 457 30.22 12.71 7.80
CA PRO A 457 30.96 13.05 6.60
C PRO A 457 32.37 12.45 6.72
N ASP A 458 33.04 12.25 5.59
CA ASP A 458 34.45 11.86 5.45
C ASP A 458 34.73 10.34 5.37
N ARG A 459 34.46 9.75 4.19
CA ARG A 459 35.23 8.62 3.66
C ARG A 459 35.88 9.06 2.35
N ALA A 460 37.21 9.22 2.36
CA ALA A 460 38.03 9.47 1.18
C ALA A 460 38.13 8.21 0.28
N PRO A 461 38.49 8.33 -1.02
CA PRO A 461 38.24 7.27 -2.00
C PRO A 461 39.13 6.01 -1.92
N ASP A 462 40.18 5.94 -1.10
CA ASP A 462 41.22 4.91 -1.26
C ASP A 462 41.54 4.07 -0.01
N ALA A 463 40.56 3.74 0.84
CA ALA A 463 40.80 2.88 2.02
C ALA A 463 40.58 1.38 1.72
N PRO A 464 41.58 0.48 1.96
CA PRO A 464 41.46 -0.96 1.68
C PRO A 464 40.46 -1.65 2.63
N GLU A 465 39.74 -2.66 2.11
CA GLU A 465 38.69 -3.38 2.84
C GLU A 465 39.20 -4.07 4.12
N PRO A 466 38.52 -3.91 5.27
CA PRO A 466 38.79 -4.74 6.43
C PRO A 466 38.11 -6.11 6.26
N GLY A 467 38.94 -7.12 5.97
CA GLY A 467 38.56 -8.53 5.93
C GLY A 467 37.96 -9.04 7.25
N ILE A 468 37.14 -10.06 7.12
CA ILE A 468 36.38 -10.75 8.16
C ILE A 468 37.34 -11.28 9.24
N ARG A 469 37.26 -10.80 10.48
CA ARG A 469 37.94 -11.41 11.63
C ARG A 469 37.01 -12.43 12.29
N LEU A 470 37.43 -13.70 12.28
CA LEU A 470 36.83 -14.78 13.05
C LEU A 470 37.07 -14.55 14.56
N PRO A 471 36.14 -15.00 15.43
CA PRO A 471 36.26 -14.82 16.88
C PRO A 471 37.18 -15.88 17.52
N ASP A 472 38.14 -15.41 18.32
CA ASP A 472 38.97 -16.27 19.19
C ASP A 472 38.13 -16.79 20.38
N MET A 473 38.18 -18.11 20.62
CA MET A 473 37.63 -18.74 21.82
C MET A 473 38.68 -18.77 22.94
N PRO A 474 38.28 -18.57 24.21
CA PRO A 474 39.20 -18.64 25.34
C PRO A 474 39.44 -20.09 25.81
N GLU A 475 40.69 -20.40 26.13
CA GLU A 475 41.08 -21.57 26.94
C GLU A 475 40.80 -21.37 28.43
#